data_AF-A0A397EXC3-F1
#
_entry.id   AF-A0A397EXC3-F1
#
_cell.length_a   1.000
_cell.length_b   1.000
_cell.length_c   1.000
_cell.angle_alpha   90.00
_cell.angle_beta   90.00
_cell.angle_gamma   90.00
#
_symmetry.space_group_name_H-M   'P 1'
#
loop_
_entity.id
_entity.type
_entity.pdbx_description
1 polymer ?
#
loop_
_entity_poly.entity_id
_entity_poly.type
_entity_poly.pdbx_seq_one_letter_code
_entity_poly.pdbx_strand_id
1 'polypeptide(L)'
;MATPSDFEVPTLALVLIITTVATLPLVYKALAPSKTEQSSPVMDLKAIQAPRLTGLALSLFAKVTRIPILGKFILQSIKNDNDFQHVRDFAATLTHLVPLYLPMQPPSAEVLAEHTQLAASFSIEALADTPIDVKEDGSFRRWTIHDYTSRYKAGTATPSQVITAVLDAIDASNALSPPLLAFIKVNRDAVLQEAAAATERYARGTPLGVLDGVPVAVKDEVCWI
;
A
#
# COMPACT_ATOMS: atom_id res chain seq x y z
N MET A 1 31.77 -5.10 -50.34
CA MET A 1 33.23 -4.92 -50.17
C MET A 1 33.58 -3.56 -50.74
N ALA A 2 33.59 -2.52 -49.90
CA ALA A 2 33.90 -1.14 -50.28
C ALA A 2 34.27 -0.34 -49.01
N THR A 3 35.55 0.02 -48.91
CA THR A 3 36.19 0.99 -48.00
C THR A 3 37.53 1.35 -48.67
N PRO A 4 38.30 2.35 -48.20
CA PRO A 4 37.96 3.52 -47.36
C PRO A 4 37.91 4.78 -48.28
N SER A 5 37.87 6.04 -47.87
CA SER A 5 38.04 6.70 -46.57
C SER A 5 37.06 7.90 -46.49
N ASP A 6 37.04 8.79 -45.48
CA ASP A 6 37.95 8.99 -44.35
C ASP A 6 37.21 9.49 -43.10
N PHE A 7 37.94 9.77 -42.01
CA PHE A 7 37.42 10.39 -40.79
C PHE A 7 38.29 11.58 -40.37
N GLU A 8 37.79 12.82 -40.53
CA GLU A 8 38.37 13.98 -39.85
C GLU A 8 37.75 14.19 -38.47
N VAL A 9 38.62 14.40 -37.48
CA VAL A 9 38.25 14.69 -36.09
C VAL A 9 38.87 16.03 -35.69
N PRO A 10 38.08 17.04 -35.28
CA PRO A 10 38.61 18.24 -34.64
C PRO A 10 38.55 18.12 -33.11
N THR A 11 39.70 17.73 -32.57
CA THR A 11 40.31 18.14 -31.30
C THR A 11 39.61 19.23 -30.47
N LEU A 12 39.45 18.92 -29.17
CA LEU A 12 39.36 19.82 -28.01
C LEU A 12 39.67 21.32 -28.24
N ALA A 13 38.70 22.17 -27.92
CA ALA A 13 38.92 23.58 -27.58
C ALA A 13 38.34 23.88 -26.18
N LEU A 14 39.22 23.96 -25.19
CA LEU A 14 38.90 24.39 -23.83
C LEU A 14 38.95 25.92 -23.77
N VAL A 15 37.81 26.59 -23.56
CA VAL A 15 37.75 28.05 -23.35
C VAL A 15 36.91 28.39 -22.12
N LEU A 16 37.49 29.21 -21.25
CA LEU A 16 36.98 29.59 -19.93
C LEU A 16 36.88 31.12 -19.87
N ILE A 17 35.66 31.65 -19.86
CA ILE A 17 35.32 33.08 -19.69
C ILE A 17 34.01 33.12 -18.87
N ILE A 18 34.06 33.33 -17.56
CA ILE A 18 34.07 34.62 -16.83
C ILE A 18 32.73 35.38 -16.89
N THR A 19 32.00 35.27 -15.76
CA THR A 19 30.97 36.15 -15.18
C THR A 19 30.07 37.01 -16.07
N THR A 20 28.76 36.76 -15.95
CA THR A 20 27.73 37.82 -16.03
C THR A 20 26.79 37.70 -14.82
N VAL A 21 26.82 38.70 -13.93
CA VAL A 21 25.83 38.81 -12.84
C VAL A 21 24.56 39.40 -13.43
N ALA A 22 23.59 38.54 -13.76
CA ALA A 22 22.26 38.97 -14.17
C ALA A 22 21.40 39.28 -12.93
N THR A 23 21.26 40.56 -12.60
CA THR A 23 20.27 41.03 -11.62
C THR A 23 18.86 40.85 -12.19
N LEU A 24 18.22 39.74 -11.83
CA LEU A 24 16.79 39.52 -12.06
C LEU A 24 15.97 40.48 -11.18
N PRO A 25 15.18 41.40 -11.76
CA PRO A 25 14.22 42.15 -10.97
C PRO A 25 13.12 41.19 -10.51
N LEU A 26 12.96 41.06 -9.19
CA LEU A 26 11.93 40.23 -8.58
C LEU A 26 10.56 40.91 -8.74
N VAL A 27 9.97 40.82 -9.94
CA VAL A 27 8.62 41.33 -10.21
C VAL A 27 7.61 40.38 -9.56
N TYR A 28 7.32 40.66 -8.29
CA TYR A 28 6.25 40.00 -7.54
C TYR A 28 4.90 40.39 -8.16
N LYS A 29 4.42 39.58 -9.11
CA LYS A 29 3.11 39.77 -9.73
C LYS A 29 2.04 39.42 -8.70
N ALA A 30 1.63 40.41 -7.91
CA ALA A 30 0.56 40.27 -6.95
C ALA A 30 -0.69 39.72 -7.65
N LEU A 31 -1.07 38.49 -7.27
CA LEU A 31 -2.32 37.89 -7.70
C LEU A 31 -3.46 38.64 -7.00
N ALA A 32 -4.02 39.62 -7.70
CA ALA A 32 -5.36 40.10 -7.39
C ALA A 32 -6.31 38.89 -7.41
N PRO A 33 -7.29 38.80 -6.48
CA PRO A 33 -8.19 37.66 -6.43
C PRO A 33 -8.96 37.56 -7.76
N SER A 34 -8.62 36.56 -8.56
CA SER A 34 -9.37 36.27 -9.79
C SER A 34 -10.80 35.93 -9.39
N LYS A 35 -11.77 36.55 -10.06
CA LYS A 35 -13.19 36.25 -9.88
C LYS A 35 -13.41 34.74 -9.85
N THR A 36 -14.24 34.30 -8.92
CA THR A 36 -14.74 32.93 -8.86
C THR A 36 -15.62 32.65 -10.08
N GLU A 37 -14.99 32.33 -11.21
CA GLU A 37 -15.63 31.45 -12.17
C GLU A 37 -15.75 30.08 -11.50
N GLN A 38 -16.97 29.56 -11.43
CA GLN A 38 -17.21 28.16 -11.11
C GLN A 38 -16.74 27.33 -12.30
N SER A 39 -15.42 27.22 -12.44
CA SER A 39 -14.81 26.17 -13.23
C SER A 39 -15.39 24.85 -12.74
N SER A 40 -15.98 24.07 -13.65
CA SER A 40 -16.21 22.65 -13.41
C SER A 40 -14.92 22.05 -12.84
N PRO A 41 -14.95 21.11 -11.89
CA PRO A 41 -13.73 20.52 -11.33
C PRO A 41 -12.99 19.71 -12.40
N VAL A 42 -12.20 20.41 -13.23
CA VAL A 42 -11.30 19.83 -14.22
C VAL A 42 -10.23 19.10 -13.42
N MET A 43 -10.17 17.78 -13.57
CA MET A 43 -9.12 16.99 -12.93
C MET A 43 -7.76 17.35 -13.55
N ASP A 44 -6.98 18.18 -12.85
CA ASP A 44 -5.59 18.52 -13.22
C ASP A 44 -4.67 17.33 -12.94
N LEU A 45 -4.79 16.29 -13.77
CA LEU A 45 -3.98 15.07 -13.69
C LEU A 45 -2.61 15.31 -14.33
N LYS A 46 -1.69 15.88 -13.56
CA LYS A 46 -0.27 15.97 -13.93
C LYS A 46 0.38 14.58 -13.87
N ALA A 47 1.03 14.15 -14.94
CA ALA A 47 1.75 12.89 -14.99
C ALA A 47 3.06 12.95 -14.19
N ILE A 48 3.26 12.00 -13.27
CA ILE A 48 4.50 11.85 -12.52
C ILE A 48 5.60 11.29 -13.45
N GLN A 49 6.67 12.06 -13.64
CA GLN A 49 7.82 11.70 -14.45
C GLN A 49 8.88 10.99 -13.59
N ALA A 50 9.01 9.67 -13.74
CA ALA A 50 10.01 8.89 -13.02
C ALA A 50 10.66 7.82 -13.92
N PRO A 51 11.98 7.58 -13.80
CA PRO A 51 12.65 6.56 -14.60
C PRO A 51 12.23 5.15 -14.16
N ARG A 52 11.74 4.35 -15.11
CA ARG A 52 11.37 2.94 -14.87
C ARG A 52 12.59 2.05 -15.03
N LEU A 53 13.24 1.73 -13.92
CA LEU A 53 14.47 0.92 -13.89
C LEU A 53 14.24 -0.40 -13.15
N THR A 54 14.87 -1.47 -13.62
CA THR A 54 14.88 -2.80 -12.97
C THR A 54 16.30 -3.40 -12.97
N GLY A 55 16.51 -4.46 -12.19
CA GLY A 55 17.77 -5.21 -12.16
C GLY A 55 19.02 -4.36 -11.92
N LEU A 56 20.06 -4.58 -12.74
CA LEU A 56 21.35 -3.89 -12.63
C LEU A 56 21.24 -2.37 -12.79
N ALA A 57 20.37 -1.89 -13.69
CA ALA A 57 20.18 -0.45 -13.91
C ALA A 57 19.61 0.23 -12.66
N LEU A 58 18.63 -0.41 -11.99
CA LEU A 58 18.09 0.07 -10.72
C LEU A 58 19.15 0.04 -9.61
N SER A 59 19.95 -1.04 -9.53
CA SER A 59 21.03 -1.15 -8.54
C SER A 59 22.10 -0.06 -8.71
N LEU A 60 22.51 0.22 -9.94
CA LEU A 60 23.47 1.29 -10.25
C LEU A 60 22.88 2.66 -9.91
N PHE A 61 21.64 2.94 -10.33
CA PHE A 61 20.95 4.19 -10.02
C PHE A 61 20.80 4.42 -8.50
N ALA A 62 20.44 3.37 -7.73
CA ALA A 62 20.34 3.44 -6.27
C ALA A 62 21.68 3.65 -5.56
N LYS A 63 22.80 3.22 -6.16
CA LYS A 63 24.16 3.53 -5.66
C LYS A 63 24.56 4.96 -6.00
N VAL A 64 24.30 5.40 -7.23
CA VAL A 64 24.63 6.75 -7.71
C VAL A 64 23.85 7.84 -6.97
N THR A 65 22.56 7.61 -6.69
CA THR A 65 21.72 8.56 -5.92
C THR A 65 22.14 8.73 -4.45
N ARG A 66 22.97 7.82 -3.91
CA ARG A 66 23.57 7.94 -2.57
C ARG A 66 24.88 8.75 -2.54
N ILE A 67 25.45 9.10 -3.69
CA ILE A 67 26.68 9.93 -3.76
C ILE A 67 26.30 11.38 -3.38
N PRO A 68 26.94 12.01 -2.36
CA PRO A 68 26.45 13.26 -1.76
C PRO A 68 26.20 14.43 -2.72
N ILE A 69 27.04 14.58 -3.75
CA ILE A 69 26.94 15.66 -4.74
C ILE A 69 26.07 15.22 -5.92
N LEU A 70 26.47 14.14 -6.61
CA LEU A 70 25.79 13.67 -7.82
C LEU A 70 24.34 13.24 -7.56
N GLY A 71 24.08 12.54 -6.46
CA GLY A 71 22.74 12.13 -6.06
C GLY A 71 21.83 13.32 -5.73
N LYS A 72 22.37 14.40 -5.14
CA LYS A 72 21.61 15.64 -4.90
C LYS A 72 21.15 16.28 -6.21
N PHE A 73 22.00 16.34 -7.23
CA PHE A 73 21.61 16.87 -8.55
C PHE A 73 20.53 15.99 -9.22
N ILE A 74 20.68 14.67 -9.21
CA ILE A 74 19.70 13.74 -9.78
C ILE A 74 18.34 13.87 -9.08
N LEU A 75 18.32 13.87 -7.74
CA LEU A 75 17.11 14.04 -6.96
C LEU A 75 16.49 15.45 -7.13
N GLN A 76 17.30 16.49 -7.36
CA GLN A 76 16.79 17.82 -7.64
C GLN A 76 16.12 17.90 -9.02
N SER A 77 16.69 17.25 -10.05
CA SER A 77 16.03 17.15 -11.36
C SER A 77 14.65 16.51 -11.20
N ILE A 78 14.59 15.30 -10.62
CA ILE A 78 13.33 14.57 -10.44
C ILE A 78 12.30 15.40 -9.65
N LYS A 79 12.72 16.16 -8.63
CA LYS A 79 11.82 17.06 -7.89
C LYS A 79 11.32 18.25 -8.74
N ASN A 80 12.14 18.79 -9.63
CA ASN A 80 11.75 19.86 -10.55
C ASN A 80 10.81 19.34 -11.65
N ASP A 81 11.16 18.17 -12.24
CA ASP A 81 10.40 17.51 -13.30
C ASP A 81 8.99 17.08 -12.85
N ASN A 82 8.78 16.94 -11.54
CA ASN A 82 7.52 16.61 -10.88
C ASN A 82 6.91 17.77 -10.07
N ASP A 83 7.39 19.01 -10.26
CA ASP A 83 6.81 20.22 -9.67
C ASP A 83 6.66 20.16 -8.13
N PHE A 84 7.60 19.53 -7.42
CA PHE A 84 7.56 19.42 -5.95
C PHE A 84 7.63 20.79 -5.24
N GLN A 85 8.05 21.85 -5.95
CA GLN A 85 7.99 23.21 -5.42
C GLN A 85 6.56 23.72 -5.30
N HIS A 86 5.65 23.34 -6.20
CA HIS A 86 4.25 23.74 -6.14
C HIS A 86 3.58 23.40 -4.80
N VAL A 87 3.90 22.26 -4.19
CA VAL A 87 3.37 21.90 -2.86
C VAL A 87 3.81 22.89 -1.78
N ARG A 88 5.07 23.35 -1.82
CA ARG A 88 5.61 24.33 -0.88
C ARG A 88 5.05 25.73 -1.14
N ASP A 89 4.97 26.11 -2.41
CA ASP A 89 4.52 27.43 -2.83
C ASP A 89 2.99 27.57 -2.59
N PHE A 90 2.21 26.51 -2.81
CA PHE A 90 0.82 26.39 -2.38
C PHE A 90 0.69 26.47 -0.85
N ALA A 91 1.49 25.72 -0.09
CA ALA A 91 1.46 25.80 1.38
C ALA A 91 1.79 27.22 1.90
N ALA A 92 2.65 27.97 1.21
CA ALA A 92 2.92 29.38 1.52
C ALA A 92 1.72 30.32 1.25
N THR A 93 0.74 29.92 0.43
CA THR A 93 -0.54 30.66 0.29
C THR A 93 -1.53 30.39 1.43
N LEU A 94 -1.37 29.29 2.17
CA LEU A 94 -2.29 28.85 3.23
C LEU A 94 -1.96 29.46 4.60
N THR A 95 -1.58 30.74 4.62
CA THR A 95 -1.11 31.47 5.83
C THR A 95 -2.11 31.53 6.98
N HIS A 96 -3.40 31.28 6.71
CA HIS A 96 -4.48 31.29 7.69
C HIS A 96 -4.84 29.91 8.25
N LEU A 97 -4.27 28.82 7.71
CA LEU A 97 -4.54 27.46 8.17
C LEU A 97 -3.44 26.97 9.10
N VAL A 98 -3.85 26.46 10.27
CA VAL A 98 -2.94 25.72 11.17
C VAL A 98 -2.81 24.30 10.62
N PRO A 99 -1.59 23.74 10.49
CA PRO A 99 -1.41 22.37 10.01
C PRO A 99 -2.08 21.36 10.94
N LEU A 100 -2.98 20.54 10.38
CA LEU A 100 -3.56 19.40 11.08
C LEU A 100 -2.60 18.21 11.00
N TYR A 101 -2.08 17.79 12.15
CA TYR A 101 -1.19 16.62 12.27
C TYR A 101 -1.94 15.29 12.29
N LEU A 102 -3.25 15.32 12.55
CA LEU A 102 -4.15 14.16 12.60
C LEU A 102 -5.43 14.48 11.81
N PRO A 103 -6.09 13.48 11.19
CA PRO A 103 -7.38 13.67 10.55
C PRO A 103 -8.44 13.99 11.62
N MET A 104 -8.92 15.24 11.61
CA MET A 104 -9.93 15.75 12.55
C MET A 104 -11.27 15.89 11.82
N GLN A 105 -12.11 14.85 11.91
CA GLN A 105 -13.47 14.85 11.35
C GLN A 105 -14.46 14.33 12.40
N PRO A 106 -14.99 15.18 13.29
CA PRO A 106 -16.03 14.76 14.24
C PRO A 106 -17.31 14.38 13.48
N PRO A 107 -18.01 13.29 13.87
CA PRO A 107 -19.31 12.96 13.31
C PRO A 107 -20.36 14.02 13.67
N SER A 108 -21.42 14.13 12.88
CA SER A 108 -22.58 14.93 13.29
C SER A 108 -23.31 14.27 14.47
N ALA A 109 -24.17 15.02 15.15
CA ALA A 109 -24.92 14.50 16.30
C ALA A 109 -25.86 13.35 15.89
N GLU A 110 -26.44 13.42 14.68
CA GLU A 110 -27.30 12.39 14.11
C GLU A 110 -26.51 11.10 13.83
N VAL A 111 -25.37 11.21 13.14
CA VAL A 111 -24.49 10.07 12.82
C VAL A 111 -23.97 9.43 14.11
N LEU A 112 -23.58 10.23 15.10
CA LEU A 112 -23.13 9.70 16.40
C LEU A 112 -24.25 8.93 17.12
N ALA A 113 -25.48 9.44 17.10
CA ALA A 113 -26.62 8.76 17.71
C ALA A 113 -26.95 7.43 16.99
N GLU A 114 -27.00 7.44 15.66
CA GLU A 114 -27.21 6.24 14.83
C GLU A 114 -26.14 5.17 15.09
N HIS A 115 -24.86 5.54 15.00
CA HIS A 115 -23.77 4.61 15.24
C HIS A 115 -23.73 4.10 16.69
N THR A 116 -24.14 4.91 17.67
CA THR A 116 -24.28 4.47 19.07
C THR A 116 -25.40 3.44 19.22
N GLN A 117 -26.54 3.63 18.55
CA GLN A 117 -27.65 2.68 18.56
C GLN A 117 -27.30 1.37 17.84
N LEU A 118 -26.57 1.43 16.73
CA LEU A 118 -26.06 0.26 16.01
C LEU A 118 -25.00 -0.50 16.84
N ALA A 119 -24.08 0.20 17.49
CA ALA A 119 -23.10 -0.43 18.37
C ALA A 119 -23.74 -1.08 19.60
N ALA A 120 -24.82 -0.50 20.15
CA ALA A 120 -25.56 -1.05 21.27
C ALA A 120 -26.42 -2.28 20.91
N SER A 121 -26.78 -2.45 19.63
CA SER A 121 -27.53 -3.62 19.14
C SER A 121 -26.65 -4.68 18.47
N PHE A 122 -25.34 -4.45 18.38
CA PHE A 122 -24.40 -5.37 17.75
C PHE A 122 -24.13 -6.62 18.60
N SER A 123 -24.24 -7.80 17.98
CA SER A 123 -23.81 -9.09 18.53
C SER A 123 -22.94 -9.82 17.51
N ILE A 124 -21.82 -10.36 17.99
CA ILE A 124 -20.85 -11.12 17.18
C ILE A 124 -21.46 -12.46 16.76
N GLU A 125 -22.26 -13.05 17.63
CA GLU A 125 -23.01 -14.29 17.43
C GLU A 125 -24.07 -14.10 16.33
N ALA A 126 -24.88 -13.05 16.43
CA ALA A 126 -25.87 -12.71 15.42
C ALA A 126 -25.24 -12.43 14.05
N LEU A 127 -24.08 -11.77 14.01
CA LEU A 127 -23.32 -11.56 12.77
C LEU A 127 -22.81 -12.89 12.18
N ALA A 128 -22.33 -13.81 13.02
CA ALA A 128 -21.81 -15.09 12.55
C ALA A 128 -22.89 -16.09 12.14
N ASP A 129 -24.09 -16.00 12.72
CA ASP A 129 -25.26 -16.77 12.31
C ASP A 129 -26.10 -16.07 11.23
N THR A 130 -25.67 -14.88 10.75
CA THR A 130 -26.33 -14.19 9.63
C THR A 130 -26.20 -15.04 8.36
N PRO A 131 -27.31 -15.51 7.76
CA PRO A 131 -27.26 -16.35 6.58
C PRO A 131 -26.78 -15.54 5.37
N ILE A 132 -25.69 -16.00 4.76
CA ILE A 132 -25.22 -15.48 3.48
C ILE A 132 -26.04 -16.18 2.39
N ASP A 133 -26.71 -15.41 1.53
CA ASP A 133 -27.49 -15.96 0.42
C ASP A 133 -26.57 -16.67 -0.59
N VAL A 134 -26.56 -18.00 -0.53
CA VAL A 134 -25.73 -18.86 -1.38
C VAL A 134 -26.56 -19.27 -2.60
N LYS A 135 -26.23 -18.70 -3.76
CA LYS A 135 -26.74 -19.21 -5.04
C LYS A 135 -26.17 -20.61 -5.29
N GLU A 136 -27.05 -21.60 -5.38
CA GLU A 136 -26.71 -22.98 -5.75
C GLU A 136 -26.56 -23.16 -7.27
N ASP A 137 -25.96 -22.19 -7.96
CA ASP A 137 -25.75 -22.19 -9.41
C ASP A 137 -24.42 -22.88 -9.84
N GLY A 138 -23.68 -23.43 -8.86
CA GLY A 138 -22.38 -24.06 -9.09
C GLY A 138 -21.22 -23.08 -9.32
N SER A 139 -21.44 -21.77 -9.17
CA SER A 139 -20.38 -20.77 -9.30
C SER A 139 -19.29 -20.92 -8.23
N PHE A 140 -18.06 -20.53 -8.58
CA PHE A 140 -16.95 -20.50 -7.64
C PHE A 140 -17.19 -19.46 -6.53
N ARG A 141 -17.12 -19.88 -5.28
CA ARG A 141 -17.11 -19.00 -4.10
C ARG A 141 -15.92 -19.29 -3.19
N ARG A 142 -15.57 -18.30 -2.37
CA ARG A 142 -14.59 -18.45 -1.28
C ARG A 142 -15.29 -18.98 -0.02
N TRP A 143 -14.53 -19.70 0.81
CA TRP A 143 -14.97 -20.08 2.14
C TRP A 143 -15.13 -18.86 3.05
N THR A 144 -16.19 -18.85 3.84
CA THR A 144 -16.50 -17.83 4.84
C THR A 144 -16.15 -18.31 6.25
N ILE A 145 -16.09 -17.38 7.21
CA ILE A 145 -15.94 -17.70 8.65
C ILE A 145 -17.02 -18.69 9.12
N HIS A 146 -18.25 -18.52 8.63
CA HIS A 146 -19.36 -19.42 8.93
C HIS A 146 -19.13 -20.82 8.35
N ASP A 147 -18.62 -20.96 7.12
CA ASP A 147 -18.33 -22.28 6.53
C ASP A 147 -17.29 -23.06 7.36
N TYR A 148 -16.24 -22.41 7.86
CA TYR A 148 -15.25 -23.06 8.73
C TYR A 148 -15.87 -23.49 10.06
N THR A 149 -16.48 -22.54 10.78
CA THR A 149 -16.98 -22.81 12.14
C THR A 149 -18.18 -23.75 12.17
N SER A 150 -19.06 -23.73 11.17
CA SER A 150 -20.15 -24.72 11.03
C SER A 150 -19.60 -26.12 10.78
N ARG A 151 -18.58 -26.28 9.93
CA ARG A 151 -17.92 -27.57 9.68
C ARG A 151 -17.20 -28.11 10.91
N TYR A 152 -16.56 -27.24 11.70
CA TYR A 152 -15.94 -27.59 12.99
C TYR A 152 -16.99 -28.03 14.03
N LYS A 153 -18.09 -27.26 14.18
CA LYS A 153 -19.24 -27.64 15.04
C LYS A 153 -19.84 -29.00 14.62
N ALA A 154 -19.92 -29.26 13.32
CA ALA A 154 -20.44 -30.52 12.76
C ALA A 154 -19.42 -31.68 12.76
N GLY A 155 -18.17 -31.46 13.18
CA GLY A 155 -17.11 -32.48 13.15
C GLY A 155 -16.67 -32.94 11.74
N THR A 156 -17.10 -32.23 10.68
CA THR A 156 -16.78 -32.57 9.28
C THR A 156 -15.43 -32.05 8.81
N ALA A 157 -14.83 -31.14 9.58
CA ALA A 157 -13.45 -30.72 9.48
C ALA A 157 -12.95 -30.32 10.88
N THR A 158 -11.64 -30.24 11.09
CA THR A 158 -11.05 -29.69 12.32
C THR A 158 -10.10 -28.51 12.02
N PRO A 159 -9.91 -27.59 12.99
CA PRO A 159 -8.88 -26.56 12.89
C PRO A 159 -7.48 -27.11 12.55
N SER A 160 -7.09 -28.25 13.13
CA SER A 160 -5.82 -28.90 12.80
C SER A 160 -5.73 -29.35 11.34
N GLN A 161 -6.79 -29.93 10.77
CA GLN A 161 -6.82 -30.29 9.35
C GLN A 161 -6.70 -29.07 8.44
N VAL A 162 -7.42 -27.99 8.79
CA VAL A 162 -7.40 -26.74 8.02
C VAL A 162 -6.02 -26.07 8.08
N ILE A 163 -5.40 -25.98 9.25
CA ILE A 163 -4.05 -25.41 9.38
C ILE A 163 -3.00 -26.24 8.64
N THR A 164 -3.05 -27.58 8.69
CA THR A 164 -2.17 -28.42 7.87
C THR A 164 -2.34 -28.10 6.38
N ALA A 165 -3.57 -28.06 5.88
CA ALA A 165 -3.84 -27.71 4.48
C ALA A 165 -3.40 -26.28 4.09
N VAL A 166 -3.44 -25.32 5.03
CA VAL A 166 -2.90 -23.97 4.82
C VAL A 166 -1.38 -23.99 4.73
N LEU A 167 -0.68 -24.74 5.60
CA LEU A 167 0.77 -24.88 5.54
C LEU A 167 1.22 -25.56 4.23
N ASP A 168 0.53 -26.63 3.83
CA ASP A 168 0.78 -27.32 2.55
C ASP A 168 0.56 -26.38 1.35
N ALA A 169 -0.49 -25.55 1.37
CA ALA A 169 -0.75 -24.57 0.33
C ALA A 169 0.31 -23.46 0.29
N ILE A 170 0.84 -23.02 1.44
CA ILE A 170 1.96 -22.08 1.53
C ILE A 170 3.20 -22.68 0.86
N ASP A 171 3.58 -23.91 1.22
CA ASP A 171 4.76 -24.57 0.65
C ASP A 171 4.61 -24.86 -0.85
N ALA A 172 3.43 -25.32 -1.29
CA ALA A 172 3.13 -25.48 -2.71
C ALA A 172 3.24 -24.15 -3.48
N SER A 173 2.75 -23.03 -2.92
CA SER A 173 2.85 -21.70 -3.54
C SER A 173 4.28 -21.16 -3.59
N ASN A 174 5.13 -21.55 -2.63
CA ASN A 174 6.54 -21.18 -2.57
C ASN A 174 7.43 -22.06 -3.46
N ALA A 175 6.96 -23.24 -3.86
CA ALA A 175 7.63 -24.11 -4.83
C ALA A 175 7.37 -23.74 -6.30
N LEU A 176 6.49 -22.75 -6.57
CA LEU A 176 6.21 -22.25 -7.91
C LEU A 176 7.41 -21.47 -8.49
N SER A 177 7.39 -21.25 -9.81
CA SER A 177 8.36 -20.43 -10.54
C SER A 177 7.62 -19.36 -11.37
N PRO A 178 7.64 -18.08 -10.98
CA PRO A 178 8.25 -17.53 -9.77
C PRO A 178 7.51 -17.96 -8.49
N PRO A 179 8.19 -18.00 -7.32
CA PRO A 179 7.57 -18.36 -6.06
C PRO A 179 6.68 -17.21 -5.55
N LEU A 180 5.56 -17.54 -4.89
CA LEU A 180 4.61 -16.53 -4.43
C LEU A 180 5.13 -15.74 -3.22
N LEU A 181 5.73 -16.42 -2.25
CA LEU A 181 6.32 -15.83 -1.02
C LEU A 181 5.35 -14.91 -0.24
N ALA A 182 4.06 -15.23 -0.23
CA ALA A 182 3.02 -14.42 0.43
C ALA A 182 3.22 -14.28 1.95
N PHE A 183 3.86 -15.27 2.59
CA PHE A 183 4.22 -15.24 4.00
C PHE A 183 5.74 -15.21 4.13
N ILE A 184 6.28 -14.12 4.67
CA ILE A 184 7.74 -13.97 4.89
C ILE A 184 8.23 -14.69 6.16
N LYS A 185 7.31 -15.01 7.08
CA LYS A 185 7.59 -15.72 8.34
C LYS A 185 6.36 -16.53 8.75
N VAL A 186 6.57 -17.79 9.14
CA VAL A 186 5.52 -18.69 9.65
C VAL A 186 6.10 -19.48 10.82
N ASN A 187 5.52 -19.36 12.01
CA ASN A 187 5.86 -20.20 13.15
C ASN A 187 5.01 -21.47 13.12
N ARG A 188 5.49 -22.50 12.41
CA ARG A 188 4.74 -23.75 12.18
C ARG A 188 4.31 -24.41 13.48
N ASP A 189 5.21 -24.53 14.46
CA ASP A 189 4.94 -25.23 15.71
C ASP A 189 3.86 -24.53 16.53
N ALA A 190 3.91 -23.19 16.63
CA ALA A 190 2.88 -22.42 17.34
C ALA A 190 1.51 -22.54 16.66
N VAL A 191 1.43 -22.35 15.34
CA VAL A 191 0.15 -22.41 14.62
C VAL A 191 -0.46 -23.82 14.67
N LEU A 192 0.37 -24.88 14.63
CA LEU A 192 -0.08 -26.26 14.83
C LEU A 192 -0.56 -26.54 16.27
N GLN A 193 0.11 -26.00 17.29
CA GLN A 193 -0.31 -26.10 18.69
C GLN A 193 -1.64 -25.37 18.95
N GLU A 194 -1.80 -24.15 18.43
CA GLU A 194 -3.04 -23.38 18.51
C GLU A 194 -4.20 -24.11 17.82
N ALA A 195 -3.95 -24.70 16.64
CA ALA A 195 -4.93 -25.50 15.91
C ALA A 195 -5.33 -26.78 16.67
N ALA A 196 -4.39 -27.45 17.34
CA ALA A 196 -4.68 -28.60 18.20
C ALA A 196 -5.55 -28.19 19.40
N ALA A 197 -5.23 -27.07 20.06
CA ALA A 197 -6.02 -26.54 21.18
C ALA A 197 -7.45 -26.13 20.73
N ALA A 198 -7.59 -25.52 19.55
CA ALA A 198 -8.90 -25.24 18.96
C ALA A 198 -9.68 -26.52 18.63
N THR A 199 -9.03 -27.52 18.04
CA THR A 199 -9.63 -28.82 17.73
C THR A 199 -10.16 -29.51 19.00
N GLU A 200 -9.41 -29.47 20.10
CA GLU A 200 -9.84 -30.03 21.39
C GLU A 200 -11.04 -29.26 21.98
N ARG A 201 -11.08 -27.93 21.84
CA ARG A 201 -12.24 -27.10 22.22
C ARG A 201 -13.50 -27.46 21.44
N TYR A 202 -13.40 -27.65 20.12
CA TYR A 202 -14.53 -28.10 19.31
C TYR A 202 -14.98 -29.52 19.69
N ALA A 203 -14.06 -30.44 19.93
CA ALA A 203 -14.38 -31.80 20.38
C ALA A 203 -15.10 -31.83 21.75
N ARG A 204 -14.81 -30.87 22.63
CA ARG A 204 -15.52 -30.68 23.92
C ARG A 204 -16.82 -29.87 23.81
N GLY A 205 -17.16 -29.31 22.65
CA GLY A 205 -18.29 -28.40 22.49
C GLY A 205 -18.09 -27.03 23.17
N THR A 206 -16.85 -26.62 23.43
CA THR A 206 -16.49 -25.37 24.13
C THR A 206 -15.62 -24.42 23.27
N PRO A 207 -16.06 -24.03 22.05
CA PRO A 207 -15.31 -23.05 21.24
C PRO A 207 -15.33 -21.66 21.89
N LEU A 208 -14.26 -20.88 21.69
CA LEU A 208 -14.11 -19.54 22.28
C LEU A 208 -14.98 -18.46 21.62
N GLY A 209 -15.46 -18.70 20.40
CA GLY A 209 -16.26 -17.74 19.65
C GLY A 209 -16.22 -18.00 18.15
N VAL A 210 -16.64 -17.00 17.38
CA VAL A 210 -16.90 -17.11 15.92
C VAL A 210 -15.63 -17.16 15.06
N LEU A 211 -14.46 -16.90 15.64
CA LEU A 211 -13.15 -17.00 14.99
C LEU A 211 -12.29 -18.15 15.54
N ASP A 212 -12.81 -18.98 16.45
CA ASP A 212 -12.02 -20.07 17.03
C ASP A 212 -11.57 -21.07 15.94
N GLY A 213 -10.28 -21.31 15.83
CA GLY A 213 -9.69 -22.17 14.80
C GLY A 213 -9.80 -21.66 13.36
N VAL A 214 -10.19 -20.40 13.13
CA VAL A 214 -10.23 -19.79 11.78
C VAL A 214 -8.85 -19.21 11.43
N PRO A 215 -8.22 -19.60 10.31
CA PRO A 215 -6.90 -19.06 9.94
C PRO A 215 -6.94 -17.57 9.63
N VAL A 216 -6.03 -16.80 10.23
CA VAL A 216 -5.85 -15.35 9.98
C VAL A 216 -4.39 -15.06 9.66
N ALA A 217 -4.15 -14.28 8.61
CA ALA A 217 -2.83 -13.76 8.26
C ALA A 217 -2.67 -12.33 8.79
N VAL A 218 -1.49 -12.01 9.33
CA VAL A 218 -1.16 -10.66 9.84
C VAL A 218 -0.09 -10.04 8.95
N LYS A 219 -0.22 -8.73 8.67
CA LYS A 219 0.77 -7.95 7.94
C LYS A 219 1.97 -7.64 8.85
N ASP A 220 3.18 -7.90 8.36
CA ASP A 220 4.45 -7.77 9.12
C ASP A 220 4.71 -6.36 9.71
N GLU A 221 4.10 -5.32 9.16
CA GLU A 221 4.12 -3.94 9.71
C GLU A 221 3.41 -3.82 11.07
N VAL A 222 2.68 -4.85 11.51
CA VAL A 222 2.02 -4.92 12.82
C VAL A 222 2.81 -5.83 13.75
N CYS A 223 3.39 -5.25 14.80
CA CYS A 223 4.04 -6.03 15.86
C CYS A 223 2.99 -6.87 16.60
N TRP A 224 3.14 -8.19 16.58
CA TRP A 224 2.46 -9.09 17.52
C TRP A 224 3.33 -9.34 18.75
N ILE A 225 2.68 -9.42 19.90
CA ILE A 225 3.27 -9.61 21.23
C ILE A 225 3.47 -11.12 21.46
#